data_AF-W7WQ59-F1
#
_entry.id   AF-W7WQ59-F1
#
_cell.length_a   1.000
_cell.length_b   1.000
_cell.length_c   1.000
_cell.angle_alpha   90.00
_cell.angle_beta   90.00
_cell.angle_gamma   90.00
#
_symmetry.space_group_name_H-M   'P 1'
#
loop_
_entity.id
_entity.type
_entity.pdbx_description
1 polymer ?
#
loop_
_entity_poly.entity_id
_entity_poly.type
_entity_poly.pdbx_seq_one_letter_code
_entity_poly.pdbx_strand_id
1 'polypeptide(L)'
;MLEEIEELTNPKVKAGKKALSAEQTQLKTTVLAVLDAVRDESGKEAAVRLVFEPKSRTVEQQELINVLLAHTSLETSASINLTMVGADGRPTQKSMRQMLTEWIGFRLETVQRRTRHRLGKVLDRIHILEGRQLVLLNIDEVIRIIRNADEPKPALIERFRLSDRQAEDILEIRLRQLARLEAIKIEQELKSLREEQGRLEEILNSPAALKRTVVKEIEADAKTHGDERRTLIQAEKKAVAEVKVVDEPVTVVISSKGWVRARQGHGHDAAAFAFKAGDTLYGTFECRTVDTLLVFGSNGRVYSVAVSGLPGARGDGQPITSMIELESGTQPQHYFAGPADATLLLANTGGYGLLAKAGDLQSRQRGGKGFLTLAEGEKPLPPSRADAAGQIACLSLGGRLLVFALDDLKLQPKGGRGLTLMDLEAKDALVSVAAFDKTLRVLGSGRGGKAKDETLGAAAVAVYKGARARKGKPADIGFKPTWLLRA
;
A
#
# COMPACT_ATOMS: atom_id res chain seq x y z
N MET A 1 -3.06 15.78 16.86
CA MET A 1 -2.72 14.76 17.89
C MET A 1 -3.63 14.79 19.12
N LEU A 2 -3.65 15.81 20.00
CA LEU A 2 -4.58 15.81 21.15
C LEU A 2 -6.04 15.71 20.70
N GLU A 3 -6.38 16.46 19.65
CA GLU A 3 -7.68 16.40 18.98
C GLU A 3 -8.00 15.00 18.44
N GLU A 4 -7.02 14.30 17.86
CA GLU A 4 -7.21 12.92 17.35
C GLU A 4 -7.53 11.96 18.50
N ILE A 5 -6.86 12.12 19.65
CA ILE A 5 -7.13 11.31 20.83
C ILE A 5 -8.50 11.62 21.42
N GLU A 6 -8.91 12.89 21.40
CA GLU A 6 -10.28 13.29 21.76
C GLU A 6 -11.32 12.66 20.82
N GLU A 7 -11.07 12.64 19.52
CA GLU A 7 -11.94 11.99 18.55
C GLU A 7 -12.02 10.46 18.73
N LEU A 8 -10.92 9.81 19.14
CA LEU A 8 -10.89 8.38 19.43
C LEU A 8 -11.64 8.02 20.71
N THR A 9 -11.49 8.83 21.77
CA THR A 9 -12.11 8.59 23.08
C THR A 9 -13.57 9.08 23.12
N ASN A 10 -13.93 10.07 22.31
CA ASN A 10 -15.26 10.64 22.18
C ASN A 10 -15.69 10.83 20.70
N PRO A 11 -15.89 9.72 19.94
CA PRO A 11 -16.20 9.78 18.53
C PRO A 11 -17.60 10.36 18.29
N LYS A 12 -17.71 11.19 17.24
CA LYS A 12 -18.99 11.77 16.79
C LYS A 12 -19.68 10.86 15.77
N VAL A 13 -21.01 10.93 15.73
CA VAL A 13 -21.81 10.22 14.71
C VAL A 13 -21.55 10.85 13.35
N LYS A 14 -21.11 10.03 12.38
CA LYS A 14 -20.83 10.50 11.01
C LYS A 14 -22.12 11.01 10.34
N ALA A 15 -21.98 12.03 9.49
CA ALA A 15 -23.10 12.61 8.74
C ALA A 15 -23.92 11.53 8.01
N GLY A 16 -25.25 11.56 8.16
CA GLY A 16 -26.17 10.58 7.55
C GLY A 16 -26.35 9.26 8.31
N LYS A 17 -25.69 9.06 9.46
CA LYS A 17 -25.89 7.87 10.32
C LYS A 17 -26.66 8.22 11.60
N LYS A 18 -27.42 7.25 12.11
CA LYS A 18 -28.20 7.39 13.36
C LYS A 18 -27.44 6.98 14.63
N ALA A 19 -26.29 6.33 14.49
CA ALA A 19 -25.48 5.82 15.60
C ALA A 19 -23.99 5.73 15.18
N LEU A 20 -23.12 5.58 16.19
CA LEU A 20 -21.70 5.25 15.97
C LEU A 20 -21.56 3.92 15.23
N SER A 21 -20.57 3.84 14.34
CA SER A 21 -20.24 2.56 13.71
C SER A 21 -19.63 1.59 14.72
N ALA A 22 -19.79 0.28 14.49
CA ALA A 22 -19.18 -0.75 15.32
C ALA A 22 -17.66 -0.55 15.46
N GLU A 23 -17.00 -0.11 14.38
CA GLU A 23 -15.59 0.24 14.36
C GLU A 23 -15.24 1.41 15.28
N GLN A 24 -16.01 2.50 15.26
CA GLN A 24 -15.82 3.63 16.18
C GLN A 24 -16.00 3.22 17.65
N THR A 25 -17.01 2.39 17.94
CA THR A 25 -17.26 1.89 19.30
C THR A 25 -16.13 0.97 19.77
N GLN A 26 -15.67 0.06 18.90
CA GLN A 26 -14.58 -0.85 19.21
C GLN A 26 -13.28 -0.09 19.46
N LEU A 27 -12.95 0.86 18.59
CA LEU A 27 -11.74 1.66 18.69
C LEU A 27 -11.74 2.52 19.96
N LYS A 28 -12.87 3.14 20.30
CA LYS A 28 -13.06 3.84 21.57
C LYS A 28 -12.75 2.94 22.77
N THR A 29 -13.31 1.73 22.78
CA THR A 29 -13.08 0.76 23.87
C THR A 29 -11.61 0.36 23.95
N THR A 30 -10.95 0.12 22.81
CA THR A 30 -9.52 -0.23 22.77
C THR A 30 -8.63 0.89 23.32
N VAL A 31 -8.87 2.15 22.94
CA VAL A 31 -8.09 3.30 23.42
C VAL A 31 -8.33 3.54 24.92
N LEU A 32 -9.59 3.52 25.37
CA LEU A 32 -9.93 3.73 26.78
C LEU A 32 -9.52 2.58 27.71
N ALA A 33 -9.20 1.39 27.17
CA ALA A 33 -8.66 0.29 27.94
C ALA A 33 -7.21 0.56 28.40
N VAL A 34 -6.45 1.35 27.64
CA VAL A 34 -5.02 1.61 27.90
C VAL A 34 -4.73 3.04 28.35
N LEU A 35 -5.56 4.01 27.97
CA LEU A 35 -5.33 5.46 28.20
C LEU A 35 -6.39 6.07 29.12
N ASP A 36 -5.96 6.83 30.13
CA ASP A 36 -6.84 7.61 31.02
C ASP A 36 -6.96 9.07 30.59
N ALA A 37 -5.82 9.76 30.47
CA ALA A 37 -5.77 11.19 30.19
C ALA A 37 -4.53 11.58 29.38
N VAL A 38 -4.61 12.72 28.70
CA VAL A 38 -3.49 13.32 27.97
C VAL A 38 -3.38 14.79 28.33
N ARG A 39 -2.15 15.27 28.55
CA ARG A 39 -1.84 16.68 28.84
C ARG A 39 -0.73 17.19 27.93
N ASP A 40 -0.82 18.47 27.58
CA ASP A 40 0.26 19.22 26.92
C ASP A 40 0.96 20.09 27.95
N GLU A 41 2.22 19.78 28.23
CA GLU A 41 3.11 20.50 29.14
C GLU A 41 4.22 21.24 28.36
N SER A 42 3.99 21.52 27.07
CA SER A 42 4.94 22.27 26.23
C SER A 42 5.13 23.69 26.76
N GLY A 43 6.37 24.17 26.77
CA GLY A 43 6.72 25.46 27.37
C GLY A 43 8.12 25.92 26.96
N LYS A 44 8.69 26.86 27.74
CA LYS A 44 10.03 27.40 27.47
C LYS A 44 11.14 26.36 27.65
N GLU A 45 10.98 25.44 28.60
CA GLU A 45 11.97 24.40 28.90
C GLU A 45 11.93 23.24 27.89
N ALA A 46 10.76 22.96 27.32
CA ALA A 46 10.56 21.89 26.34
C ALA A 46 9.55 22.35 25.28
N ALA A 47 10.02 22.52 24.05
CA ALA A 47 9.20 23.01 22.94
C ALA A 47 8.01 22.09 22.61
N VAL A 48 8.15 20.78 22.84
CA VAL A 48 7.08 19.79 22.73
C VAL A 48 7.20 18.82 23.91
N ARG A 49 6.19 18.76 24.77
CA ARG A 49 6.12 17.81 25.89
C ARG A 49 4.68 17.35 26.10
N LEU A 50 4.39 16.14 25.62
CA LEU A 50 3.08 15.52 25.76
C LEU A 50 3.13 14.41 26.81
N VAL A 51 2.20 14.43 27.76
CA VAL A 51 2.12 13.47 28.86
C VAL A 51 0.88 12.61 28.69
N PHE A 52 1.07 11.29 28.63
CA PHE A 52 0.03 10.29 28.49
C PHE A 52 -0.08 9.48 29.79
N GLU A 53 -1.25 9.48 30.42
CA GLU A 53 -1.50 8.74 31.64
C GLU A 53 -2.17 7.40 31.32
N PRO A 54 -1.58 6.25 31.71
CA PRO A 54 -2.18 4.95 31.46
C PRO A 54 -3.43 4.73 32.30
N LYS A 55 -4.36 3.88 31.81
CA LYS A 55 -5.63 3.62 32.49
C LYS A 55 -5.49 3.06 33.90
N SER A 56 -4.45 2.26 34.13
CA SER A 56 -4.10 1.71 35.43
C SER A 56 -2.60 1.42 35.49
N ARG A 57 -2.09 1.16 36.70
CA ARG A 57 -0.68 0.76 36.92
C ARG A 57 -0.31 -0.58 36.27
N THR A 58 -1.30 -1.38 35.84
CA THR A 58 -1.05 -2.70 35.22
C THR A 58 -0.91 -2.63 33.69
N VAL A 59 -1.26 -1.50 33.08
CA VAL A 59 -1.07 -1.31 31.63
C VAL A 59 0.42 -1.23 31.34
N GLU A 60 0.90 -2.08 30.44
CA GLU A 60 2.30 -2.09 30.04
C GLU A 60 2.61 -0.85 29.18
N GLN A 61 3.77 -0.23 29.38
CA GLN A 61 4.16 0.97 28.63
C GLN A 61 4.19 0.71 27.10
N GLN A 62 4.71 -0.46 26.69
CA GLN A 62 4.79 -0.79 25.27
C GLN A 62 3.40 -0.99 24.64
N GLU A 63 2.45 -1.54 25.40
CA GLU A 63 1.05 -1.69 24.96
C GLU A 63 0.41 -0.31 24.68
N LEU A 64 0.59 0.65 25.59
CA LEU A 64 0.11 2.02 25.40
C LEU A 64 0.75 2.68 24.17
N ILE A 65 2.08 2.55 24.02
CA ILE A 65 2.81 3.09 22.86
C ILE A 65 2.25 2.51 21.56
N ASN A 66 2.08 1.19 21.48
CA ASN A 66 1.61 0.52 20.26
C ASN A 66 0.20 0.98 19.86
N VAL A 67 -0.72 1.14 20.82
CA VAL A 67 -2.08 1.63 20.55
C VAL A 67 -2.05 3.07 20.03
N LEU A 68 -1.25 3.93 20.65
CA LEU A 68 -1.12 5.33 20.24
C LEU A 68 -0.48 5.46 18.85
N LEU A 69 0.61 4.75 18.57
CA LEU A 69 1.26 4.77 17.26
C LEU A 69 0.34 4.24 16.15
N ALA A 70 -0.44 3.19 16.41
CA ALA A 70 -1.28 2.58 15.39
C ALA A 70 -2.53 3.42 15.02
N HIS A 71 -2.99 4.29 15.92
CA HIS A 71 -4.27 5.00 15.77
C HIS A 71 -4.16 6.52 15.77
N THR A 72 -2.96 7.08 15.92
CA THR A 72 -2.73 8.54 15.90
C THR A 72 -1.60 8.91 14.95
N SER A 73 -1.46 10.20 14.67
CA SER A 73 -0.38 10.77 13.85
C SER A 73 1.02 10.74 14.49
N LEU A 74 1.18 10.17 15.69
CA LEU A 74 2.50 9.87 16.27
C LEU A 74 3.34 8.96 15.37
N GLU A 75 2.69 8.02 14.68
CA GLU A 75 3.27 7.31 13.55
C GLU A 75 2.56 7.72 12.27
N THR A 76 3.29 8.27 11.30
CA THR A 76 2.71 8.68 10.03
C THR A 76 3.57 8.25 8.86
N SER A 77 2.95 8.15 7.68
CA SER A 77 3.64 7.84 6.43
C SER A 77 3.81 9.11 5.62
N ALA A 78 5.05 9.49 5.35
CA ALA A 78 5.37 10.54 4.39
C ALA A 78 5.52 9.92 2.98
N SER A 79 4.63 10.28 2.05
CA SER A 79 4.76 9.87 0.65
C SER A 79 5.94 10.61 0.00
N ILE A 80 6.86 9.87 -0.61
CA ILE A 80 8.02 10.43 -1.31
C ILE A 80 7.80 10.27 -2.81
N ASN A 81 7.63 11.39 -3.51
CA ASN A 81 7.60 11.44 -4.97
C ASN A 81 8.69 12.39 -5.48
N LEU A 82 9.73 11.83 -6.08
CA LEU A 82 10.88 12.57 -6.62
C LEU A 82 10.68 12.96 -8.08
N THR A 83 9.56 13.63 -8.39
CA THR A 83 9.30 14.18 -9.72
C THR A 83 9.82 15.61 -9.80
N MET A 84 10.67 15.91 -10.78
CA MET A 84 11.27 17.24 -10.96
C MET A 84 11.63 17.53 -12.41
N VAL A 85 11.80 18.82 -12.72
CA VAL A 85 12.21 19.31 -14.04
C VAL A 85 13.73 19.23 -14.16
N GLY A 86 14.22 18.53 -15.19
CA GLY A 86 15.65 18.44 -15.47
C GLY A 86 16.21 19.61 -16.27
N ALA A 87 17.50 19.52 -16.59
CA ALA A 87 18.16 20.45 -17.52
C ALA A 87 17.53 20.44 -18.93
N ASP A 88 16.81 19.37 -19.29
CA ASP A 88 16.06 19.22 -20.54
C ASP A 88 14.67 19.91 -20.51
N GLY A 89 14.30 20.53 -19.39
CA GLY A 89 13.02 21.23 -19.22
C GLY A 89 11.81 20.31 -19.04
N ARG A 90 12.00 18.98 -18.88
CA ARG A 90 10.91 18.01 -18.78
C ARG A 90 10.70 17.52 -17.34
N PRO A 91 9.45 17.50 -16.83
CA PRO A 91 9.15 16.91 -15.53
C PRO A 91 9.23 15.38 -15.63
N THR A 92 10.16 14.79 -14.88
CA THR A 92 10.38 13.34 -14.86
C THR A 92 10.64 12.85 -13.44
N GLN A 93 10.28 11.60 -13.16
CA GLN A 93 10.65 10.95 -11.91
C GLN A 93 12.14 10.58 -11.94
N LYS A 94 12.88 10.90 -10.88
CA LYS A 94 14.33 10.68 -10.81
C LYS A 94 14.73 9.92 -9.57
N SER A 95 15.71 9.04 -9.73
CA SER A 95 16.44 8.44 -8.61
C SER A 95 17.38 9.46 -7.96
N MET A 96 17.73 9.25 -6.69
CA MET A 96 18.68 10.09 -5.96
C MET A 96 20.02 10.25 -6.72
N ARG A 97 20.51 9.18 -7.37
CA ARG A 97 21.73 9.22 -8.18
C ARG A 97 21.60 10.15 -9.39
N GLN A 98 20.48 10.09 -10.10
CA GLN A 98 20.22 10.96 -11.25
C GLN A 98 20.16 12.42 -10.82
N MET A 99 19.45 12.72 -9.73
CA MET A 99 19.35 14.06 -9.16
C MET A 99 20.74 14.66 -8.87
N LEU A 100 21.59 13.92 -8.16
CA LEU A 100 22.94 14.37 -7.82
C LEU A 100 23.82 14.55 -9.07
N THR A 101 23.72 13.63 -10.03
CA THR A 101 24.51 13.70 -11.28
C THR A 101 24.13 14.94 -12.11
N GLU A 102 22.84 15.20 -12.27
CA GLU A 102 22.36 16.38 -13.00
C GLU A 102 22.74 17.68 -12.27
N TRP A 103 22.57 17.72 -10.94
CA TRP A 103 22.95 18.88 -10.16
C TRP A 103 24.46 19.17 -10.24
N ILE A 104 25.30 18.12 -10.22
CA ILE A 104 26.75 18.27 -10.43
C ILE A 104 27.04 18.86 -11.81
N GLY A 105 26.36 18.37 -12.86
CA GLY A 105 26.48 18.92 -14.22
C GLY A 105 26.12 20.40 -14.28
N PHE A 106 24.97 20.76 -13.72
CA PHE A 106 24.54 22.16 -13.59
C PHE A 106 25.54 23.02 -12.80
N ARG A 107 26.09 22.50 -11.69
CA ARG A 107 27.05 23.23 -10.86
C ARG A 107 28.37 23.46 -11.60
N LEU A 108 28.88 22.47 -12.31
CA LEU A 108 30.09 22.60 -13.15
C LEU A 108 29.91 23.67 -14.21
N GLU A 109 28.77 23.66 -14.92
CA GLU A 109 28.47 24.67 -15.93
C GLU A 109 28.34 26.08 -15.32
N THR A 110 27.69 26.19 -14.16
CA THR A 110 27.55 27.46 -13.44
C THR A 110 28.91 28.04 -13.06
N VAL A 111 29.80 27.22 -12.50
CA VAL A 111 31.16 27.65 -12.15
C VAL A 111 31.96 28.00 -13.40
N GLN A 112 31.82 27.25 -14.49
CA GLN A 112 32.47 27.58 -15.75
C GLN A 112 32.00 28.94 -16.30
N ARG A 113 30.69 29.22 -16.30
CA ARG A 113 30.12 30.50 -16.73
C ARG A 113 30.61 31.65 -15.85
N ARG A 114 30.63 31.47 -14.53
CA ARG A 114 31.16 32.47 -13.57
C ARG A 114 32.64 32.75 -13.81
N THR A 115 33.45 31.71 -14.01
CA THR A 115 34.89 31.84 -14.26
C THR A 115 35.14 32.53 -15.61
N ARG A 116 34.41 32.19 -16.68
CA ARG A 116 34.46 32.91 -17.96
C ARG A 116 34.08 34.38 -17.82
N HIS A 117 33.03 34.68 -17.05
CA HIS A 117 32.61 36.06 -16.81
C HIS A 117 33.71 36.87 -16.10
N ARG A 118 34.34 36.29 -15.07
CA ARG A 118 35.47 36.93 -14.37
C ARG A 118 36.68 37.08 -15.28
N LEU A 119 37.02 36.06 -16.07
CA LEU A 119 38.13 36.10 -17.02
C LEU A 119 37.92 37.20 -18.05
N GLY A 120 36.71 37.35 -18.61
CA GLY A 120 36.38 38.44 -19.54
C GLY A 120 36.65 39.82 -18.94
N LYS A 121 36.22 40.05 -17.70
CA LYS A 121 36.51 41.31 -16.98
C LYS A 121 38.00 41.54 -16.73
N VAL A 122 38.74 40.47 -16.41
CA VAL A 122 40.20 40.54 -16.21
C VAL A 122 40.90 40.88 -17.52
N LEU A 123 40.55 40.21 -18.63
CA LEU A 123 41.11 40.47 -19.95
C LEU A 123 40.80 41.88 -20.44
N ASP A 124 39.56 42.35 -20.28
CA ASP A 124 39.17 43.73 -20.59
C ASP A 124 40.04 44.74 -19.82
N ARG A 125 40.31 44.47 -18.53
CA ARG A 125 41.12 45.35 -17.69
C ARG A 125 42.60 45.32 -18.08
N ILE A 126 43.16 44.14 -18.34
CA ILE A 126 44.54 43.96 -18.82
C ILE A 126 44.73 44.72 -20.13
N HIS A 127 43.81 44.58 -21.08
CA HIS A 127 43.85 45.25 -22.37
C HIS A 127 43.98 46.78 -22.23
N ILE A 128 43.17 47.38 -21.37
CA ILE A 128 43.26 48.84 -21.09
C ILE A 128 44.60 49.21 -20.45
N LEU A 129 45.04 48.45 -19.43
CA LEU A 129 46.28 48.74 -18.72
C LEU A 129 47.53 48.56 -19.59
N GLU A 130 47.54 47.62 -20.54
CA GLU A 130 48.63 47.44 -21.50
C GLU A 130 48.76 48.65 -22.44
N GLY A 131 47.63 49.21 -22.89
CA GLY A 131 47.61 50.45 -23.66
C GLY A 131 48.18 51.63 -22.87
N ARG A 132 47.75 51.78 -21.60
CA ARG A 132 48.28 52.81 -20.69
C ARG A 132 49.77 52.64 -20.42
N GLN A 133 50.23 51.41 -20.19
CA GLN A 133 51.64 51.12 -19.95
C GLN A 133 52.49 51.49 -21.18
N LEU A 134 52.04 51.14 -22.38
CA LEU A 134 52.73 51.47 -23.63
C LEU A 134 52.87 52.99 -23.83
N VAL A 135 51.80 53.75 -23.54
CA VAL A 135 51.78 55.21 -23.65
C VAL A 135 52.67 55.88 -22.59
N LEU A 136 52.65 55.40 -21.35
CA LEU A 136 53.49 55.96 -20.29
C LEU A 136 54.99 55.81 -20.58
N LEU A 137 55.38 54.76 -21.31
CA LEU A 137 56.77 54.58 -21.77
C LEU A 137 57.16 55.52 -22.93
N ASN A 138 56.18 56.07 -23.66
CA ASN A 138 56.38 56.89 -24.87
C ASN A 138 55.63 58.24 -24.80
N ILE A 139 55.53 58.83 -23.61
CA ILE A 139 54.60 59.94 -23.34
C ILE A 139 54.86 61.18 -24.20
N ASP A 140 56.13 61.51 -24.47
CA ASP A 140 56.50 62.67 -25.29
C ASP A 140 56.01 62.53 -26.74
N GLU A 141 56.10 61.31 -27.29
CA GLU A 141 55.65 61.02 -28.65
C GLU A 141 54.12 61.04 -28.74
N VAL A 142 53.44 60.55 -27.71
CA VAL A 142 51.97 60.59 -27.60
C VAL A 142 51.49 62.04 -27.52
N ILE A 143 52.11 62.89 -26.68
CA ILE A 143 51.79 64.32 -26.58
C ILE A 143 52.03 65.02 -27.92
N ARG A 144 53.12 64.71 -28.62
CA ARG A 144 53.41 65.25 -29.95
C ARG A 144 52.31 64.93 -30.96
N ILE A 145 51.82 63.67 -30.97
CA ILE A 145 50.74 63.24 -31.87
C ILE A 145 49.43 63.97 -31.51
N ILE A 146 49.08 64.02 -30.22
CA ILE A 146 47.84 64.69 -29.76
C ILE A 146 47.84 66.19 -30.09
N ARG A 147 49.00 66.86 -30.04
CA ARG A 147 49.10 68.30 -30.30
C ARG A 147 49.11 68.68 -31.78
N ASN A 148 49.55 67.77 -32.67
CA ASN A 148 49.87 68.11 -34.06
C ASN A 148 49.01 67.35 -35.10
N ALA A 149 48.27 66.32 -34.71
CA ALA A 149 47.36 65.61 -35.61
C ALA A 149 45.97 66.25 -35.61
N ASP A 150 45.34 66.37 -36.78
CA ASP A 150 43.96 66.85 -36.91
C ASP A 150 42.97 65.90 -36.21
N GLU A 151 43.20 64.59 -36.32
CA GLU A 151 42.47 63.54 -35.60
C GLU A 151 43.44 62.70 -34.75
N PRO A 152 43.58 62.97 -33.45
CA PRO A 152 44.53 62.26 -32.58
C PRO A 152 44.26 60.76 -32.43
N LYS A 153 42.99 60.33 -32.42
CA LYS A 153 42.61 58.93 -32.16
C LYS A 153 43.09 57.97 -33.26
N PRO A 154 42.80 58.18 -34.57
CA PRO A 154 43.34 57.33 -35.64
C PRO A 154 44.87 57.34 -35.70
N ALA A 155 45.50 58.49 -35.48
CA ALA A 155 46.96 58.61 -35.50
C ALA A 155 47.64 57.80 -34.39
N LEU A 156 47.06 57.76 -33.17
CA LEU A 156 47.56 56.92 -32.07
C LEU A 156 47.37 55.43 -32.35
N ILE A 157 46.23 55.05 -32.93
CA ILE A 157 45.93 53.66 -33.34
C ILE A 157 46.98 53.18 -34.34
N GLU A 158 47.26 53.95 -35.40
CA GLU A 158 48.22 53.57 -36.43
C GLU A 158 49.65 53.48 -35.89
N ARG A 159 50.08 54.47 -35.10
CA ARG A 159 51.46 54.55 -34.60
C ARG A 159 51.79 53.46 -33.59
N PHE A 160 50.91 53.25 -32.60
CA PHE A 160 51.15 52.36 -31.47
C PHE A 160 50.41 51.02 -31.59
N ARG A 161 49.70 50.79 -32.71
CA ARG A 161 48.88 49.59 -32.96
C ARG A 161 47.86 49.34 -31.84
N LEU A 162 47.28 50.42 -31.33
CA LEU A 162 46.28 50.37 -30.26
C LEU A 162 44.93 49.96 -30.82
N SER A 163 44.11 49.30 -30.01
CA SER A 163 42.69 49.15 -30.32
C SER A 163 41.94 50.48 -30.16
N ASP A 164 40.76 50.58 -30.77
CA ASP A 164 39.87 51.74 -30.60
C ASP A 164 39.58 52.06 -29.12
N ARG A 165 39.26 51.02 -28.32
CA ARG A 165 39.00 51.15 -26.87
C ARG A 165 40.20 51.65 -26.08
N GLN A 166 41.41 51.21 -26.42
CA GLN A 166 42.63 51.69 -25.75
C GLN A 166 42.92 53.15 -26.13
N ALA A 167 42.79 53.49 -27.41
CA ALA A 167 43.04 54.85 -27.88
C ALA A 167 42.06 55.86 -27.24
N GLU A 168 40.78 55.50 -27.12
CA GLU A 168 39.79 56.30 -26.38
C GLU A 168 40.21 56.49 -24.90
N ASP A 169 40.52 55.40 -24.21
CA ASP A 169 40.94 55.44 -22.80
C ASP A 169 42.21 56.27 -22.57
N ILE A 170 43.14 56.25 -23.54
CA ILE A 170 44.37 57.05 -23.53
C ILE A 170 44.08 58.54 -23.63
N LEU A 171 43.16 58.94 -24.52
CA LEU A 171 42.76 60.35 -24.67
C LEU A 171 42.06 60.88 -23.41
N GLU A 172 41.43 60.00 -22.62
CA GLU A 172 40.81 60.34 -21.35
C GLU A 172 41.79 60.38 -20.15
N ILE A 173 43.08 60.06 -20.34
CA ILE A 173 44.07 60.10 -19.26
C ILE A 173 44.24 61.54 -18.75
N ARG A 174 44.15 61.72 -17.43
CA ARG A 174 44.40 63.02 -16.78
C ARG A 174 45.90 63.20 -16.53
N LEU A 175 46.41 64.43 -16.64
CA LEU A 175 47.84 64.74 -16.43
C LEU A 175 48.42 64.19 -15.11
N ARG A 176 47.64 64.20 -14.01
CA ARG A 176 48.07 63.64 -12.71
C ARG A 176 48.37 62.13 -12.76
N GLN A 177 47.79 61.41 -13.72
CA GLN A 177 47.95 59.97 -13.92
C GLN A 177 49.22 59.62 -14.70
N LEU A 178 49.97 60.63 -15.17
CA LEU A 178 51.25 60.47 -15.86
C LEU A 178 52.45 60.41 -14.88
N ALA A 179 52.21 60.54 -13.57
CA ALA A 179 53.26 60.48 -12.56
C ALA A 179 53.89 59.08 -12.47
N ARG A 180 55.20 59.03 -12.15
CA ARG A 180 55.95 57.76 -12.01
C ARG A 180 55.31 56.77 -11.02
N LEU A 181 54.66 57.26 -9.95
CA LEU A 181 53.95 56.42 -8.99
C LEU A 181 52.75 55.70 -9.60
N GLU A 182 52.06 56.30 -10.57
CA GLU A 182 50.92 55.69 -11.25
C GLU A 182 51.38 54.61 -12.25
N ALA A 183 52.54 54.80 -12.89
CA ALA A 183 53.15 53.76 -13.72
C ALA A 183 53.47 52.48 -12.92
N ILE A 184 54.03 52.63 -11.71
CA ILE A 184 54.32 51.49 -10.81
C ILE A 184 53.03 50.78 -10.39
N LYS A 185 51.96 51.53 -10.09
CA LYS A 185 50.65 50.94 -9.75
C LYS A 185 50.07 50.14 -10.91
N ILE A 186 50.15 50.66 -12.14
CA ILE A 186 49.70 49.96 -13.35
C ILE A 186 50.47 48.65 -13.54
N GLU A 187 51.80 48.67 -13.36
CA GLU A 187 52.63 47.47 -13.47
C GLU A 187 52.26 46.41 -12.41
N GLN A 188 52.06 46.83 -11.15
CA GLN A 188 51.62 45.94 -10.07
C GLN A 188 50.21 45.37 -10.33
N GLU A 189 49.28 46.20 -10.79
CA GLU A 189 47.93 45.77 -11.13
C GLU A 189 47.96 44.76 -12.28
N LEU A 190 48.70 45.03 -13.36
CA LEU A 190 48.90 44.12 -14.49
C LEU A 190 49.48 42.77 -14.06
N LYS A 191 50.50 42.78 -13.18
CA LYS A 191 51.07 41.55 -12.64
C LYS A 191 50.01 40.73 -11.90
N SER A 192 49.24 41.36 -11.00
CA SER A 192 48.20 40.68 -10.24
C SER A 192 47.09 40.10 -11.14
N LEU A 193 46.70 40.85 -12.18
CA LEU A 193 45.68 40.44 -13.13
C LEU A 193 46.15 39.31 -14.05
N ARG A 194 47.43 39.30 -14.46
CA ARG A 194 48.01 38.19 -15.23
C ARG A 194 48.11 36.90 -14.40
N GLU A 195 48.44 37.01 -13.12
CA GLU A 195 48.37 35.86 -12.20
C GLU A 195 46.93 35.37 -12.02
N GLU A 196 45.96 36.30 -11.90
CA GLU A 196 44.54 35.93 -11.84
C GLU A 196 44.05 35.29 -13.14
N GLN A 197 44.41 35.84 -14.30
CA GLN A 197 44.12 35.30 -15.61
C GLN A 197 44.60 33.86 -15.73
N GLY A 198 45.87 33.59 -15.39
CA GLY A 198 46.44 32.24 -15.46
C GLY A 198 45.67 31.23 -14.60
N ARG A 199 45.26 31.62 -13.38
CA ARG A 199 44.41 30.77 -12.52
C ARG A 199 43.03 30.53 -13.12
N LEU A 200 42.40 31.55 -13.69
CA LEU A 200 41.07 31.44 -14.31
C LEU A 200 41.11 30.58 -15.57
N GLU A 201 42.14 30.73 -16.40
CA GLU A 201 42.37 29.92 -17.59
C GLU A 201 42.67 28.46 -17.24
N GLU A 202 43.46 28.19 -16.20
CA GLU A 202 43.69 26.83 -15.70
C GLU A 202 42.37 26.14 -15.33
N ILE A 203 41.49 26.85 -14.61
CA ILE A 203 40.16 26.33 -14.24
C ILE A 203 39.31 26.02 -15.47
N LEU A 204 39.37 26.84 -16.52
CA LEU A 204 38.55 26.66 -17.73
C LEU A 204 39.10 25.60 -18.68
N ASN A 205 40.42 25.45 -18.76
CA ASN A 205 41.10 24.57 -19.71
C ASN A 205 41.34 23.16 -19.15
N SER A 206 41.25 22.97 -17.83
CA SER A 206 41.42 21.66 -17.18
C SER A 206 40.13 21.20 -16.49
N PRO A 207 39.47 20.14 -16.99
CA PRO A 207 38.33 19.54 -16.31
C PRO A 207 38.65 19.10 -14.87
N ALA A 208 39.88 18.67 -14.61
CA ALA A 208 40.33 18.29 -13.27
C ALA A 208 40.45 19.49 -12.33
N ALA A 209 40.96 20.63 -12.83
CA ALA A 209 41.04 21.87 -12.06
C ALA A 209 39.65 22.40 -11.73
N LEU A 210 38.73 22.42 -12.71
CA LEU A 210 37.33 22.80 -12.47
C LEU A 210 36.68 21.93 -11.39
N LYS A 211 36.83 20.61 -11.49
CA LYS A 211 36.29 19.68 -10.48
C LYS A 211 36.86 19.95 -9.09
N ARG A 212 38.17 20.15 -8.97
CA ARG A 212 38.84 20.44 -7.69
C ARG A 212 38.33 21.74 -7.08
N THR A 213 38.13 22.77 -7.88
CA THR A 213 37.57 24.05 -7.44
C THR A 213 36.14 23.88 -6.91
N VAL A 214 35.28 23.16 -7.65
CA VAL A 214 33.90 22.88 -7.21
C VAL A 214 33.86 22.09 -5.91
N VAL A 215 34.71 21.07 -5.75
CA VAL A 215 34.78 20.29 -4.50
C VAL A 215 35.16 21.18 -3.31
N LYS A 216 36.19 22.01 -3.45
CA LYS A 216 36.61 22.94 -2.39
C LYS A 216 35.50 23.92 -2.00
N GLU A 217 34.74 24.42 -2.97
CA GLU A 217 33.59 25.29 -2.69
C GLU A 217 32.49 24.54 -1.92
N ILE A 218 32.13 23.32 -2.35
CA ILE A 218 31.11 22.52 -1.66
C ILE A 218 31.54 22.18 -0.24
N GLU A 219 32.81 21.87 0.00
CA GLU A 219 33.34 21.61 1.35
C GLU A 219 33.29 22.87 2.23
N ALA A 220 33.63 24.03 1.67
CA ALA A 220 33.52 25.30 2.38
C ALA A 220 32.06 25.66 2.70
N ASP A 221 31.14 25.46 1.74
CA ASP A 221 29.72 25.70 1.91
C ASP A 221 29.12 24.76 2.97
N ALA A 222 29.52 23.47 2.96
CA ALA A 222 29.11 22.50 3.96
C ALA A 222 29.60 22.88 5.37
N LYS A 223 30.79 23.47 5.49
CA LYS A 223 31.31 23.95 6.78
C LYS A 223 30.60 25.22 7.26
N THR A 224 30.27 26.13 6.36
CA THR A 224 29.61 27.40 6.69
C THR A 224 28.12 27.22 6.99
N HIS A 225 27.45 26.30 6.30
CA HIS A 225 25.99 26.19 6.30
C HIS A 225 25.45 24.83 6.80
N GLY A 226 26.31 23.85 7.08
CA GLY A 226 25.89 22.55 7.57
C GLY A 226 25.43 22.57 9.03
N ASP A 227 24.52 21.66 9.38
CA ASP A 227 24.10 21.37 10.75
C ASP A 227 24.16 19.87 11.05
N GLU A 228 24.13 19.53 12.34
CA GLU A 228 24.01 18.12 12.74
C GLU A 228 22.63 17.57 12.41
N ARG A 229 22.59 16.27 12.09
CA ARG A 229 21.35 15.57 11.80
C ARG A 229 20.42 15.62 13.02
N ARG A 230 19.20 16.15 12.82
CA ARG A 230 18.17 16.24 13.87
C ARG A 230 17.35 14.96 14.06
N THR A 231 17.25 14.12 13.03
CA THR A 231 16.43 12.91 13.03
C THR A 231 17.26 11.65 13.22
N LEU A 232 16.70 10.64 13.88
CA LEU A 232 17.32 9.33 14.03
C LEU A 232 16.72 8.34 13.02
N ILE A 233 17.56 7.55 12.35
CA ILE A 233 17.11 6.49 11.43
C ILE A 233 17.35 5.15 12.12
N GLN A 234 16.27 4.49 12.50
CA GLN A 234 16.28 3.17 13.13
C GLN A 234 15.28 2.25 12.43
N ALA A 235 15.65 0.98 12.29
CA ALA A 235 14.73 -0.03 11.81
C ALA A 235 13.80 -0.42 12.97
N GLU A 236 12.53 -0.07 12.86
CA GLU A 236 11.51 -0.38 13.85
C GLU A 236 10.37 -1.17 13.18
N LYS A 237 9.74 -2.09 13.93
CA LYS A 237 8.55 -2.78 13.42
C LYS A 237 7.37 -1.81 13.50
N LYS A 238 6.58 -1.74 12.42
CA LYS A 238 5.35 -0.94 12.41
C LYS A 238 4.47 -1.32 13.61
N ALA A 239 4.01 -0.35 14.39
CA ALA A 239 3.05 -0.61 15.44
C ALA A 239 1.74 -1.10 14.82
N VAL A 240 1.41 -2.38 15.02
CA VAL A 240 0.12 -2.93 14.62
C VAL A 240 -0.71 -3.03 15.88
N ALA A 241 -1.70 -2.16 16.02
CA ALA A 241 -2.79 -2.41 16.95
C ALA A 241 -3.64 -3.54 16.35
N GLU A 242 -3.29 -4.78 16.69
CA GLU A 242 -4.25 -5.85 16.57
C GLU A 242 -5.40 -5.50 17.52
N VAL A 243 -6.57 -5.19 16.95
CA VAL A 243 -7.80 -5.13 17.74
C VAL A 243 -7.96 -6.52 18.34
N LYS A 244 -7.60 -6.65 19.62
CA LYS A 244 -7.64 -7.91 20.36
C LYS A 244 -9.12 -8.27 20.54
N VAL A 245 -9.67 -8.97 19.56
CA VAL A 245 -11.00 -9.55 19.65
C VAL A 245 -10.95 -10.55 20.80
N VAL A 246 -11.75 -10.31 21.85
CA VAL A 246 -11.88 -11.23 22.97
C VAL A 246 -12.45 -12.53 22.43
N ASP A 247 -11.73 -13.61 22.63
CA ASP A 247 -12.02 -14.92 22.05
C ASP A 247 -13.08 -15.67 22.86
N GLU A 248 -14.33 -15.64 22.39
CA GLU A 248 -15.49 -16.20 23.06
C GLU A 248 -16.25 -17.19 22.16
N PRO A 249 -16.87 -18.26 22.72
CA PRO A 249 -17.74 -19.13 21.97
C PRO A 249 -19.03 -18.40 21.58
N VAL A 250 -19.39 -18.46 20.30
CA VAL A 250 -20.61 -17.87 19.75
C VAL A 250 -21.25 -18.80 18.72
N THR A 251 -22.55 -18.64 18.53
CA THR A 251 -23.31 -19.31 17.47
C THR A 251 -23.79 -18.28 16.47
N VAL A 252 -23.30 -18.37 15.24
CA VAL A 252 -23.75 -17.56 14.11
C VAL A 252 -25.04 -18.17 13.56
N VAL A 253 -26.09 -17.37 13.48
CA VAL A 253 -27.40 -17.77 12.98
C VAL A 253 -27.66 -17.03 11.68
N ILE A 254 -27.98 -17.80 10.64
CA ILE A 254 -28.19 -17.26 9.29
C ILE A 254 -29.56 -17.69 8.79
N SER A 255 -30.32 -16.74 8.26
CA SER A 255 -31.61 -17.02 7.62
C SER A 255 -31.48 -17.35 6.14
N SER A 256 -32.50 -17.97 5.56
CA SER A 256 -32.60 -18.29 4.12
C SER A 256 -32.55 -17.05 3.25
N LYS A 257 -33.01 -15.89 3.75
CA LYS A 257 -32.87 -14.58 3.08
C LYS A 257 -31.57 -13.84 3.41
N GLY A 258 -30.62 -14.48 4.08
CA GLY A 258 -29.29 -13.94 4.35
C GLY A 258 -29.25 -12.89 5.46
N TRP A 259 -30.16 -12.94 6.43
CA TRP A 259 -30.03 -12.16 7.67
C TRP A 259 -29.09 -12.89 8.63
N VAL A 260 -28.14 -12.15 9.19
CA VAL A 260 -27.08 -12.70 10.05
C VAL A 260 -27.10 -12.06 11.43
N ARG A 261 -26.89 -12.88 12.45
CA ARG A 261 -26.70 -12.48 13.85
C ARG A 261 -25.80 -13.46 14.60
N ALA A 262 -25.14 -13.01 15.65
CA ALA A 262 -24.35 -13.83 16.55
C ALA A 262 -25.01 -13.90 17.93
N ARG A 263 -25.11 -15.12 18.50
CA ARG A 263 -25.58 -15.37 19.86
C ARG A 263 -24.43 -15.92 20.69
N GLN A 264 -24.27 -15.42 21.91
CA GLN A 264 -23.22 -15.89 22.81
C GLN A 264 -23.46 -17.35 23.23
N GLY A 265 -22.38 -18.14 23.30
CA GLY A 265 -22.40 -19.56 23.65
C GLY A 265 -22.69 -20.51 22.48
N HIS A 266 -22.48 -21.79 22.73
CA HIS A 266 -22.80 -22.93 21.86
C HIS A 266 -24.01 -23.70 22.43
N GLY A 267 -24.52 -24.68 21.69
CA GLY A 267 -25.59 -25.58 22.15
C GLY A 267 -26.99 -24.97 22.12
N HIS A 268 -27.22 -23.93 21.30
CA HIS A 268 -28.56 -23.35 21.16
C HIS A 268 -29.45 -24.24 20.30
N ASP A 269 -30.70 -24.42 20.71
CA ASP A 269 -31.71 -25.08 19.87
C ASP A 269 -32.02 -24.23 18.64
N ALA A 270 -31.72 -24.78 17.46
CA ALA A 270 -31.95 -24.15 16.18
C ALA A 270 -33.44 -23.88 15.90
N ALA A 271 -34.34 -24.70 16.45
CA ALA A 271 -35.79 -24.54 16.28
C ALA A 271 -36.35 -23.36 17.08
N ALA A 272 -35.66 -22.90 18.13
CA ALA A 272 -36.09 -21.78 18.97
C ALA A 272 -35.81 -20.40 18.34
N PHE A 273 -35.12 -20.33 17.20
CA PHE A 273 -34.82 -19.06 16.54
C PHE A 273 -36.04 -18.52 15.78
N ALA A 274 -36.46 -17.30 16.13
CA ALA A 274 -37.47 -16.56 15.38
C ALA A 274 -36.85 -15.78 14.21
N PHE A 275 -37.62 -15.64 13.13
CA PHE A 275 -37.25 -14.95 11.89
C PHE A 275 -38.40 -14.07 11.40
N LYS A 276 -38.11 -13.19 10.44
CA LYS A 276 -39.12 -12.36 9.77
C LYS A 276 -40.16 -13.22 9.05
N ALA A 277 -41.35 -12.64 8.84
CA ALA A 277 -42.41 -13.30 8.09
C ALA A 277 -41.92 -13.76 6.70
N GLY A 278 -42.13 -15.05 6.41
CA GLY A 278 -41.70 -15.70 5.16
C GLY A 278 -40.19 -15.91 5.04
N ASP A 279 -39.44 -15.88 6.15
CA ASP A 279 -38.03 -16.27 6.23
C ASP A 279 -37.88 -17.49 7.15
N THR A 280 -36.82 -18.27 6.94
CA THR A 280 -36.56 -19.51 7.67
C THR A 280 -35.09 -19.62 8.00
N LEU A 281 -34.71 -20.60 8.83
CA LEU A 281 -33.31 -20.88 9.12
C LEU A 281 -32.60 -21.44 7.86
N TYR A 282 -31.47 -20.83 7.48
CA TYR A 282 -30.51 -21.45 6.56
C TYR A 282 -29.61 -22.42 7.32
N GLY A 283 -29.02 -21.97 8.43
CA GLY A 283 -28.13 -22.78 9.26
C GLY A 283 -27.58 -22.03 10.46
N THR A 284 -27.11 -22.82 11.44
CA THR A 284 -26.39 -22.35 12.63
C THR A 284 -24.97 -22.87 12.61
N PHE A 285 -24.03 -22.02 13.01
CA PHE A 285 -22.61 -22.33 13.01
C PHE A 285 -22.01 -22.00 14.37
N GLU A 286 -21.58 -23.02 15.10
CA GLU A 286 -20.86 -22.86 16.35
C GLU A 286 -19.40 -22.55 16.05
N CYS A 287 -18.97 -21.35 16.41
CA CYS A 287 -17.64 -20.83 16.11
C CYS A 287 -17.16 -19.93 17.26
N ARG A 288 -16.03 -19.27 17.06
CA ARG A 288 -15.47 -18.30 18.02
C ARG A 288 -15.59 -16.88 17.45
N THR A 289 -15.55 -15.87 18.31
CA THR A 289 -15.60 -14.45 17.90
C THR A 289 -14.45 -14.04 16.97
N VAL A 290 -13.29 -14.71 17.10
CA VAL A 290 -12.11 -14.54 16.25
C VAL A 290 -12.24 -15.17 14.87
N ASP A 291 -13.27 -16.00 14.65
CA ASP A 291 -13.50 -16.69 13.38
C ASP A 291 -14.10 -15.74 12.32
N THR A 292 -14.21 -16.26 11.10
CA THR A 292 -14.76 -15.52 9.96
C THR A 292 -15.99 -16.23 9.42
N LEU A 293 -17.03 -15.45 9.13
CA LEU A 293 -18.16 -15.85 8.31
C LEU A 293 -17.78 -15.70 6.82
N LEU A 294 -17.82 -16.82 6.11
CA LEU A 294 -17.66 -16.91 4.66
C LEU A 294 -19.03 -16.94 3.99
N VAL A 295 -19.17 -16.16 2.93
CA VAL A 295 -20.38 -16.06 2.11
C VAL A 295 -20.04 -16.42 0.68
N PHE A 296 -20.74 -17.39 0.11
CA PHE A 296 -20.51 -17.88 -1.25
C PHE A 296 -21.54 -17.25 -2.18
N GLY A 297 -21.05 -16.47 -3.14
CA GLY A 297 -21.87 -15.86 -4.18
C GLY A 297 -22.20 -16.83 -5.31
N SER A 298 -23.31 -16.58 -6.00
CA SER A 298 -23.77 -17.35 -7.16
C SER A 298 -22.78 -17.41 -8.33
N ASN A 299 -21.79 -16.52 -8.37
CA ASN A 299 -20.74 -16.45 -9.39
C ASN A 299 -19.42 -17.14 -8.98
N GLY A 300 -19.39 -17.84 -7.84
CA GLY A 300 -18.19 -18.51 -7.35
C GLY A 300 -17.21 -17.61 -6.61
N ARG A 301 -17.57 -16.34 -6.36
CA ARG A 301 -16.84 -15.46 -5.43
C ARG A 301 -17.17 -15.79 -3.99
N VAL A 302 -16.19 -15.62 -3.12
CA VAL A 302 -16.33 -15.77 -1.67
C VAL A 302 -16.04 -14.45 -0.97
N TYR A 303 -16.92 -14.07 -0.06
CA TYR A 303 -16.84 -12.84 0.73
C TYR A 303 -16.61 -13.20 2.20
N SER A 304 -16.02 -12.28 2.96
CA SER A 304 -15.60 -12.53 4.34
C SER A 304 -16.08 -11.43 5.27
N VAL A 305 -16.65 -11.83 6.40
CA VAL A 305 -17.10 -10.94 7.47
C VAL A 305 -16.58 -11.48 8.80
N ALA A 306 -15.91 -10.65 9.60
CA ALA A 306 -15.47 -11.04 10.93
C ALA A 306 -16.68 -11.37 11.81
N VAL A 307 -16.65 -12.50 12.53
CA VAL A 307 -17.77 -12.91 13.41
C VAL A 307 -18.00 -11.88 14.51
N SER A 308 -16.93 -11.28 15.05
CA SER A 308 -17.00 -10.16 16.01
C SER A 308 -17.74 -8.91 15.49
N GLY A 309 -17.87 -8.75 14.18
CA GLY A 309 -18.60 -7.64 13.56
C GLY A 309 -20.10 -7.90 13.36
N LEU A 310 -20.58 -9.12 13.62
CA LEU A 310 -21.99 -9.47 13.45
C LEU A 310 -22.86 -8.83 14.55
N PRO A 311 -24.13 -8.48 14.26
CA PRO A 311 -25.02 -7.95 15.28
C PRO A 311 -25.33 -9.03 16.31
N GLY A 312 -25.49 -8.62 17.57
CA GLY A 312 -25.87 -9.53 18.66
C GLY A 312 -27.27 -10.14 18.48
N ALA A 313 -27.63 -11.08 19.35
CA ALA A 313 -28.84 -11.89 19.22
C ALA A 313 -30.18 -11.15 19.37
N ARG A 314 -30.19 -9.83 19.68
CA ARG A 314 -31.43 -9.05 19.80
C ARG A 314 -31.97 -8.70 18.42
N GLY A 315 -33.25 -9.03 18.18
CA GLY A 315 -33.92 -8.78 16.90
C GLY A 315 -33.50 -9.76 15.79
N ASP A 316 -33.81 -9.43 14.54
CA ASP A 316 -33.59 -10.31 13.38
C ASP A 316 -32.15 -10.29 12.84
N GLY A 317 -31.26 -9.46 13.42
CA GLY A 317 -29.92 -9.22 12.89
C GLY A 317 -29.90 -8.17 11.79
N GLN A 318 -29.01 -8.34 10.81
CA GLN A 318 -28.91 -7.45 9.64
C GLN A 318 -28.69 -8.25 8.35
N PRO A 319 -29.10 -7.74 7.18
CA PRO A 319 -28.86 -8.42 5.92
C PRO A 319 -27.37 -8.49 5.62
N ILE A 320 -26.86 -9.64 5.20
CA ILE A 320 -25.43 -9.83 4.91
C ILE A 320 -24.91 -8.87 3.84
N THR A 321 -25.77 -8.45 2.92
CA THR A 321 -25.48 -7.48 1.85
C THR A 321 -25.14 -6.08 2.36
N SER A 322 -25.42 -5.75 3.63
CA SER A 322 -24.95 -4.49 4.23
C SER A 322 -23.49 -4.55 4.70
N MET A 323 -22.92 -5.76 4.79
CA MET A 323 -21.56 -6.02 5.30
C MET A 323 -20.56 -6.37 4.19
N ILE A 324 -21.03 -6.72 2.99
CA ILE A 324 -20.22 -7.13 1.84
C ILE A 324 -20.59 -6.32 0.60
N GLU A 325 -19.67 -6.17 -0.34
CA GLU A 325 -19.90 -5.52 -1.62
C GLU A 325 -20.04 -6.59 -2.71
N LEU A 326 -21.29 -6.94 -3.03
CA LEU A 326 -21.57 -7.92 -4.08
C LEU A 326 -21.29 -7.34 -5.46
N GLU A 327 -20.68 -8.15 -6.32
CA GLU A 327 -20.63 -7.87 -7.74
C GLU A 327 -22.04 -7.84 -8.34
N SER A 328 -22.26 -6.96 -9.32
CA SER A 328 -23.58 -6.80 -9.96
C SER A 328 -24.12 -8.13 -10.48
N GLY A 329 -25.40 -8.41 -10.21
CA GLY A 329 -26.06 -9.66 -10.60
C GLY A 329 -25.72 -10.88 -9.71
N THR A 330 -24.84 -10.73 -8.72
CA THR A 330 -24.50 -11.83 -7.79
C THR A 330 -25.47 -11.89 -6.60
N GLN A 331 -25.85 -13.10 -6.20
CA GLN A 331 -26.64 -13.35 -4.99
C GLN A 331 -25.85 -14.20 -3.99
N PRO A 332 -25.92 -13.94 -2.67
CA PRO A 332 -25.46 -14.86 -1.66
C PRO A 332 -26.25 -16.17 -1.74
N GLN A 333 -25.58 -17.31 -1.75
CA GLN A 333 -26.22 -18.63 -1.85
C GLN A 333 -25.92 -19.53 -0.66
N HIS A 334 -24.66 -19.57 -0.24
CA HIS A 334 -24.22 -20.45 0.84
C HIS A 334 -23.34 -19.73 1.84
N TYR A 335 -23.22 -20.32 3.02
CA TYR A 335 -22.54 -19.73 4.16
C TYR A 335 -21.74 -20.78 4.92
N PHE A 336 -20.65 -20.35 5.55
CA PHE A 336 -19.89 -21.12 6.53
C PHE A 336 -19.27 -20.18 7.56
N ALA A 337 -19.38 -20.46 8.85
CA ALA A 337 -18.60 -19.79 9.88
C ALA A 337 -17.86 -20.84 10.72
N GLY A 338 -16.58 -20.58 11.00
CA GLY A 338 -15.73 -21.53 11.73
C GLY A 338 -14.25 -21.17 11.62
N PRO A 339 -13.39 -22.02 12.19
CA PRO A 339 -11.97 -21.72 12.32
C PRO A 339 -11.26 -21.77 10.96
N ALA A 340 -10.20 -20.97 10.83
CA ALA A 340 -9.48 -20.78 9.57
C ALA A 340 -8.79 -22.06 9.05
N ASP A 341 -8.50 -23.01 9.93
CA ASP A 341 -7.89 -24.29 9.61
C ASP A 341 -8.90 -25.36 9.17
N ALA A 342 -10.20 -25.12 9.33
CA ALA A 342 -11.26 -26.05 8.91
C ALA A 342 -11.16 -26.35 7.41
N THR A 343 -11.14 -27.62 7.07
CA THR A 343 -11.10 -28.07 5.67
C THR A 343 -12.52 -28.19 5.11
N LEU A 344 -12.75 -27.55 3.98
CA LEU A 344 -14.03 -27.54 3.27
C LEU A 344 -13.91 -28.24 1.93
N LEU A 345 -14.85 -29.12 1.64
CA LEU A 345 -15.17 -29.60 0.30
C LEU A 345 -16.12 -28.61 -0.35
N LEU A 346 -15.63 -27.98 -1.42
CA LEU A 346 -16.40 -27.09 -2.26
C LEU A 346 -16.73 -27.82 -3.56
N ALA A 347 -17.95 -27.70 -4.04
CA ALA A 347 -18.40 -28.32 -5.27
C ALA A 347 -19.36 -27.42 -6.04
N ASN A 348 -19.60 -27.75 -7.30
CA ASN A 348 -20.59 -27.09 -8.15
C ASN A 348 -21.55 -28.09 -8.78
N THR A 349 -22.66 -27.58 -9.32
CA THR A 349 -23.68 -28.39 -9.99
C THR A 349 -23.18 -29.10 -11.25
N GLY A 350 -22.04 -28.66 -11.81
CA GLY A 350 -21.41 -29.27 -12.98
C GLY A 350 -20.60 -30.55 -12.69
N GLY A 351 -20.55 -30.99 -11.42
CA GLY A 351 -19.86 -32.23 -11.04
C GLY A 351 -18.39 -32.04 -10.63
N TYR A 352 -17.92 -30.80 -10.48
CA TYR A 352 -16.54 -30.50 -10.09
C TYR A 352 -16.45 -30.05 -8.64
N GLY A 353 -15.29 -30.28 -8.01
CA GLY A 353 -15.03 -29.81 -6.66
C GLY A 353 -13.57 -29.88 -6.24
N LEU A 354 -13.27 -29.22 -5.13
CA LEU A 354 -11.94 -29.10 -4.57
C LEU A 354 -11.99 -29.01 -3.04
N LEU A 355 -10.86 -29.29 -2.41
CA LEU A 355 -10.66 -29.07 -0.98
C LEU A 355 -9.92 -27.74 -0.78
N ALA A 356 -10.34 -26.95 0.20
CA ALA A 356 -9.63 -25.74 0.63
C ALA A 356 -9.81 -25.53 2.13
N LYS A 357 -8.86 -24.85 2.77
CA LYS A 357 -9.07 -24.40 4.16
C LYS A 357 -9.96 -23.17 4.18
N ALA A 358 -10.72 -22.97 5.25
CA ALA A 358 -11.53 -21.77 5.43
C ALA A 358 -10.69 -20.47 5.35
N GLY A 359 -9.47 -20.49 5.86
CA GLY A 359 -8.50 -19.38 5.75
C GLY A 359 -8.10 -19.08 4.30
N ASP A 360 -8.01 -20.12 3.45
CA ASP A 360 -7.72 -19.95 2.02
C ASP A 360 -8.84 -19.21 1.28
N LEU A 361 -10.03 -19.08 1.87
CA LEU A 361 -11.20 -18.41 1.30
C LEU A 361 -11.35 -16.96 1.76
N GLN A 362 -10.56 -16.52 2.73
CA GLN A 362 -10.69 -15.18 3.31
C GLN A 362 -10.20 -14.08 2.37
N SER A 363 -10.92 -12.96 2.32
CA SER A 363 -10.51 -11.73 1.63
C SER A 363 -10.50 -10.56 2.62
N ARG A 364 -9.49 -9.69 2.52
CA ARG A 364 -9.43 -8.42 3.26
C ARG A 364 -10.34 -7.34 2.64
N GLN A 365 -10.76 -7.52 1.39
CA GLN A 365 -11.60 -6.58 0.67
C GLN A 365 -13.07 -6.96 0.78
N ARG A 366 -13.94 -5.96 0.95
CA ARG A 366 -15.40 -6.15 1.00
C ARG A 366 -15.98 -6.73 -0.29
N GLY A 367 -15.32 -6.50 -1.43
CA GLY A 367 -15.64 -7.09 -2.74
C GLY A 367 -15.36 -8.61 -2.85
N GLY A 368 -14.91 -9.26 -1.77
CA GLY A 368 -14.60 -10.68 -1.76
C GLY A 368 -13.45 -11.05 -2.70
N LYS A 369 -13.37 -12.32 -3.09
CA LYS A 369 -12.42 -12.81 -4.11
C LYS A 369 -13.04 -13.92 -4.95
N GLY A 370 -12.62 -14.03 -6.21
CA GLY A 370 -12.93 -15.21 -7.01
C GLY A 370 -12.25 -16.44 -6.45
N PHE A 371 -12.98 -17.54 -6.26
CA PHE A 371 -12.40 -18.77 -5.73
C PHE A 371 -12.88 -20.03 -6.46
N LEU A 372 -14.17 -20.14 -6.76
CA LEU A 372 -14.70 -21.23 -7.57
C LEU A 372 -14.88 -20.77 -9.02
N THR A 373 -14.29 -21.51 -9.95
CA THR A 373 -14.49 -21.28 -11.39
C THR A 373 -15.73 -22.04 -11.85
N LEU A 374 -16.78 -21.30 -12.19
CA LEU A 374 -18.07 -21.84 -12.65
C LEU A 374 -18.21 -21.61 -14.16
N ALA A 375 -18.69 -22.61 -14.88
CA ALA A 375 -19.15 -22.44 -16.25
C ALA A 375 -20.56 -21.85 -16.29
N GLU A 376 -21.02 -21.46 -17.48
CA GLU A 376 -22.35 -20.89 -17.67
C GLU A 376 -23.45 -21.84 -17.17
N GLY A 377 -24.33 -21.32 -16.30
CA GLY A 377 -25.42 -22.09 -15.69
C GLY A 377 -25.03 -22.94 -14.47
N GLU A 378 -23.73 -23.12 -14.18
CA GLU A 378 -23.28 -23.81 -12.98
C GLU A 378 -23.49 -22.94 -11.73
N LYS A 379 -23.87 -23.58 -10.62
CA LYS A 379 -24.01 -22.94 -9.31
C LYS A 379 -23.10 -23.61 -8.30
N PRO A 380 -22.56 -22.87 -7.31
CA PRO A 380 -21.92 -23.50 -6.17
C PRO A 380 -22.93 -24.35 -5.40
N LEU A 381 -22.43 -25.45 -4.82
CA LEU A 381 -23.16 -26.23 -3.83
C LEU A 381 -22.73 -25.78 -2.42
N PRO A 382 -23.53 -26.07 -1.37
CA PRO A 382 -23.14 -25.72 -0.02
C PRO A 382 -21.82 -26.40 0.37
N PRO A 383 -20.94 -25.66 1.06
CA PRO A 383 -19.66 -26.21 1.51
C PRO A 383 -19.90 -27.36 2.50
N SER A 384 -19.21 -28.48 2.29
CA SER A 384 -19.25 -29.62 3.21
C SER A 384 -17.97 -29.64 4.04
N ARG A 385 -18.10 -29.69 5.37
CA ARG A 385 -16.95 -29.75 6.27
C ARG A 385 -16.28 -31.12 6.18
N ALA A 386 -15.01 -31.14 5.79
CA ALA A 386 -14.23 -32.35 5.54
C ALA A 386 -13.24 -32.69 6.67
N ASP A 387 -13.26 -31.95 7.78
CA ASP A 387 -12.44 -32.27 8.96
C ASP A 387 -12.79 -33.67 9.49
N ALA A 388 -11.76 -34.51 9.64
CA ALA A 388 -11.88 -35.91 10.05
C ALA A 388 -12.84 -36.75 9.18
N ALA A 389 -13.01 -36.40 7.90
CA ALA A 389 -13.69 -37.24 6.92
C ALA A 389 -12.67 -38.17 6.22
N GLY A 390 -13.09 -39.39 5.90
CA GLY A 390 -12.29 -40.33 5.11
C GLY A 390 -12.83 -40.54 3.69
N GLN A 391 -14.08 -40.15 3.45
CA GLN A 391 -14.81 -40.43 2.22
C GLN A 391 -15.63 -39.23 1.76
N ILE A 392 -15.90 -39.18 0.46
CA ILE A 392 -16.80 -38.21 -0.17
C ILE A 392 -17.95 -38.98 -0.82
N ALA A 393 -19.17 -38.52 -0.57
CA ALA A 393 -20.37 -38.94 -1.28
C ALA A 393 -20.85 -37.83 -2.22
N CYS A 394 -21.22 -38.21 -3.45
CA CYS A 394 -21.76 -37.33 -4.47
C CYS A 394 -23.11 -37.87 -4.94
N LEU A 395 -24.12 -37.00 -4.95
CA LEU A 395 -25.48 -37.32 -5.40
C LEU A 395 -25.83 -36.51 -6.64
N SER A 396 -26.24 -37.19 -7.71
CA SER A 396 -26.76 -36.53 -8.92
C SER A 396 -28.27 -36.32 -8.88
N LEU A 397 -28.77 -35.39 -9.70
CA LEU A 397 -30.19 -35.10 -9.88
C LEU A 397 -30.96 -36.32 -10.40
N GLY A 398 -30.29 -37.15 -11.20
CA GLY A 398 -30.78 -38.46 -11.66
C GLY A 398 -30.90 -39.53 -10.56
N GLY A 399 -30.57 -39.21 -9.30
CA GLY A 399 -30.67 -40.14 -8.18
C GLY A 399 -29.55 -41.19 -8.14
N ARG A 400 -28.36 -40.84 -8.64
CA ARG A 400 -27.19 -41.71 -8.61
C ARG A 400 -26.25 -41.29 -7.49
N LEU A 401 -25.70 -42.26 -6.77
CA LEU A 401 -24.78 -42.05 -5.67
C LEU A 401 -23.40 -42.63 -6.01
N LEU A 402 -22.36 -41.84 -5.81
CA LEU A 402 -20.95 -42.25 -5.90
C LEU A 402 -20.26 -41.96 -4.58
N VAL A 403 -19.49 -42.93 -4.08
CA VAL A 403 -18.62 -42.76 -2.91
C VAL A 403 -17.18 -43.08 -3.29
N PHE A 404 -16.24 -42.22 -2.92
CA PHE A 404 -14.80 -42.44 -3.13
C PHE A 404 -13.99 -41.87 -1.95
N ALA A 405 -12.70 -42.21 -1.88
CA ALA A 405 -11.83 -41.80 -0.79
C ALA A 405 -11.54 -40.29 -0.85
N LEU A 406 -11.48 -39.61 0.30
CA LEU A 406 -11.15 -38.18 0.36
C LEU A 406 -9.77 -37.89 -0.27
N ASP A 407 -8.82 -38.82 -0.13
CA ASP A 407 -7.45 -38.74 -0.63
C ASP A 407 -7.33 -38.61 -2.16
N ASP A 408 -8.41 -38.91 -2.91
CA ASP A 408 -8.48 -38.69 -4.35
C ASP A 408 -8.56 -37.18 -4.71
N LEU A 409 -8.74 -36.31 -3.71
CA LEU A 409 -8.71 -34.85 -3.85
C LEU A 409 -7.53 -34.25 -3.08
N LYS A 410 -6.87 -33.27 -3.70
CA LYS A 410 -5.82 -32.46 -3.07
C LYS A 410 -6.36 -31.09 -2.67
N LEU A 411 -5.76 -30.52 -1.64
CA LEU A 411 -5.98 -29.12 -1.25
C LEU A 411 -5.58 -28.17 -2.39
N GLN A 412 -6.46 -27.21 -2.68
CA GLN A 412 -6.29 -26.19 -3.71
C GLN A 412 -6.49 -24.79 -3.07
N PRO A 413 -5.46 -24.25 -2.40
CA PRO A 413 -5.57 -23.01 -1.63
C PRO A 413 -5.79 -21.76 -2.50
N LYS A 414 -5.54 -21.85 -3.82
CA LYS A 414 -5.77 -20.76 -4.78
C LYS A 414 -7.14 -20.84 -5.48
N GLY A 415 -7.97 -21.83 -5.12
CA GLY A 415 -9.23 -22.08 -5.79
C GLY A 415 -9.06 -22.60 -7.23
N GLY A 416 -10.13 -22.54 -8.00
CA GLY A 416 -10.21 -23.02 -9.38
C GLY A 416 -11.51 -23.74 -9.66
N ARG A 417 -11.56 -24.48 -10.77
CA ARG A 417 -12.71 -25.34 -11.12
C ARG A 417 -12.78 -26.61 -10.25
N GLY A 418 -11.64 -27.06 -9.74
CA GLY A 418 -11.51 -28.33 -9.05
C GLY A 418 -11.43 -29.54 -9.99
N LEU A 419 -11.44 -30.73 -9.40
CA LEU A 419 -11.42 -32.00 -10.11
C LEU A 419 -12.84 -32.53 -10.29
N THR A 420 -13.07 -33.33 -11.34
CA THR A 420 -14.34 -34.03 -11.52
C THR A 420 -14.59 -34.97 -10.33
N LEU A 421 -15.66 -34.73 -9.60
CA LEU A 421 -16.11 -35.59 -8.50
C LEU A 421 -16.92 -36.76 -9.07
N MET A 422 -17.89 -36.44 -9.93
CA MET A 422 -18.83 -37.37 -10.52
C MET A 422 -19.01 -37.04 -12.00
N ASP A 423 -18.99 -38.06 -12.85
CA ASP A 423 -19.36 -37.91 -14.25
C ASP A 423 -20.88 -37.85 -14.36
N LEU A 424 -21.39 -36.89 -15.12
CA LEU A 424 -22.81 -36.56 -15.20
C LEU A 424 -23.32 -36.77 -16.63
N GLU A 425 -24.53 -37.30 -16.75
CA GLU A 425 -25.17 -37.42 -18.06
C GLU A 425 -25.65 -36.07 -18.59
N ALA A 426 -25.94 -36.00 -19.89
CA ALA A 426 -26.50 -34.80 -20.48
C ALA A 426 -27.81 -34.43 -19.75
N LYS A 427 -27.89 -33.19 -19.26
CA LYS A 427 -29.00 -32.65 -18.43
C LYS A 427 -29.07 -33.18 -16.99
N ASP A 428 -28.10 -33.98 -16.53
CA ASP A 428 -27.93 -34.29 -15.12
C ASP A 428 -27.11 -33.17 -14.44
N ALA A 429 -27.22 -33.08 -13.11
CA ALA A 429 -26.49 -32.10 -12.30
C ALA A 429 -26.11 -32.73 -10.97
N LEU A 430 -24.99 -32.31 -10.40
CA LEU A 430 -24.66 -32.65 -9.02
C LEU A 430 -25.56 -31.82 -8.09
N VAL A 431 -26.30 -32.48 -7.20
CA VAL A 431 -27.26 -31.80 -6.29
C VAL A 431 -26.76 -31.71 -4.86
N SER A 432 -25.89 -32.63 -4.44
CA SER A 432 -25.36 -32.63 -3.07
C SER A 432 -24.04 -33.38 -2.98
N VAL A 433 -23.17 -32.90 -2.10
CA VAL A 433 -21.93 -33.56 -1.70
C VAL A 433 -21.82 -33.59 -0.20
N ALA A 434 -21.28 -34.67 0.35
CA ALA A 434 -20.97 -34.78 1.76
C ALA A 434 -19.61 -35.42 1.97
N ALA A 435 -18.73 -34.75 2.72
CA ALA A 435 -17.54 -35.36 3.30
C ALA A 435 -17.93 -36.02 4.63
N PHE A 436 -17.63 -37.31 4.79
CA PHE A 436 -18.04 -38.10 5.94
C PHE A 436 -17.00 -39.18 6.29
N ASP A 437 -17.15 -39.79 7.47
CA ASP A 437 -16.27 -40.87 7.94
C ASP A 437 -16.94 -42.25 7.80
N LYS A 438 -17.88 -42.58 8.70
CA LYS A 438 -18.48 -43.93 8.80
C LYS A 438 -19.89 -44.02 8.26
N THR A 439 -20.72 -43.01 8.50
CA THR A 439 -22.15 -43.02 8.23
C THR A 439 -22.53 -41.83 7.36
N LEU A 440 -23.42 -42.10 6.40
CA LEU A 440 -23.96 -41.10 5.49
C LEU A 440 -25.47 -41.05 5.67
N ARG A 441 -26.02 -39.89 6.01
CA ARG A 441 -27.47 -39.70 6.07
C ARG A 441 -27.95 -39.13 4.73
N VAL A 442 -28.93 -39.80 4.14
CA VAL A 442 -29.54 -39.40 2.87
C VAL A 442 -30.95 -38.93 3.15
N LEU A 443 -31.26 -37.70 2.72
CA LEU A 443 -32.61 -37.13 2.80
C LEU A 443 -33.25 -37.15 1.42
N GLY A 444 -34.57 -37.26 1.38
CA GLY A 444 -35.31 -37.24 0.13
C GLY A 444 -36.81 -37.21 0.30
N SER A 445 -37.50 -37.52 -0.80
CA SER A 445 -38.97 -37.52 -0.87
C SER A 445 -39.50 -38.90 -1.25
N GLY A 446 -40.39 -39.42 -0.41
CA GLY A 446 -41.12 -40.66 -0.67
C GLY A 446 -42.32 -40.46 -1.60
N ARG A 447 -43.10 -41.52 -1.79
CA ARG A 447 -44.37 -41.44 -2.54
C ARG A 447 -45.28 -40.36 -1.93
N GLY A 448 -45.82 -39.48 -2.77
CA GLY A 448 -46.66 -38.36 -2.35
C GLY A 448 -45.91 -37.16 -1.76
N GLY A 449 -44.58 -37.08 -1.91
CA GLY A 449 -43.79 -35.90 -1.51
C GLY A 449 -43.46 -35.81 -0.02
N LYS A 450 -43.79 -36.83 0.78
CA LYS A 450 -43.45 -36.87 2.20
C LYS A 450 -41.93 -36.96 2.39
N ALA A 451 -41.39 -36.11 3.26
CA ALA A 451 -39.98 -36.15 3.63
C ALA A 451 -39.63 -37.52 4.25
N LYS A 452 -38.52 -38.10 3.80
CA LYS A 452 -37.94 -39.32 4.34
C LYS A 452 -36.44 -39.15 4.47
N ASP A 453 -35.86 -39.88 5.41
CA ASP A 453 -34.43 -39.98 5.60
C ASP A 453 -34.00 -41.40 5.93
N GLU A 454 -32.75 -41.71 5.59
CA GLU A 454 -32.13 -42.99 5.90
C GLU A 454 -30.65 -42.79 6.21
N THR A 455 -30.14 -43.49 7.24
CA THR A 455 -28.72 -43.47 7.59
C THR A 455 -28.05 -44.73 7.06
N LEU A 456 -27.19 -44.56 6.07
CA LEU A 456 -26.41 -45.63 5.47
C LEU A 456 -25.15 -45.88 6.31
N GLY A 457 -25.05 -47.08 6.88
CA GLY A 457 -23.83 -47.58 7.54
C GLY A 457 -22.78 -48.05 6.53
N ALA A 458 -21.60 -48.45 7.03
CA ALA A 458 -20.45 -48.80 6.20
C ALA A 458 -20.72 -49.86 5.11
N ALA A 459 -21.52 -50.89 5.42
CA ALA A 459 -21.87 -51.94 4.46
C ALA A 459 -22.79 -51.42 3.32
N ALA A 460 -23.77 -50.58 3.65
CA ALA A 460 -24.66 -49.98 2.66
C ALA A 460 -23.91 -48.96 1.79
N VAL A 461 -23.02 -48.16 2.40
CA VAL A 461 -22.14 -47.22 1.69
C VAL A 461 -21.19 -47.95 0.73
N ALA A 462 -20.69 -49.14 1.10
CA ALA A 462 -19.76 -49.91 0.27
C ALA A 462 -20.34 -50.28 -1.11
N VAL A 463 -21.66 -50.43 -1.23
CA VAL A 463 -22.33 -50.68 -2.50
C VAL A 463 -22.08 -49.53 -3.49
N TYR A 464 -22.00 -48.30 -3.00
CA TYR A 464 -21.83 -47.09 -3.81
C TYR A 464 -20.37 -46.69 -4.02
N LYS A 465 -19.42 -47.46 -3.47
CA LYS A 465 -17.99 -47.19 -3.67
C LYS A 465 -17.59 -47.42 -5.13
N GLY A 466 -16.82 -46.48 -5.67
CA GLY A 466 -16.27 -46.54 -7.01
C GLY A 466 -15.11 -45.56 -7.20
N ALA A 467 -14.47 -45.61 -8.37
CA ALA A 467 -13.45 -44.63 -8.71
C ALA A 467 -14.08 -43.23 -8.88
N ARG A 468 -13.35 -42.18 -8.45
CA ARG A 468 -13.72 -40.79 -8.72
C ARG A 468 -13.97 -40.55 -10.21
N ALA A 469 -14.85 -39.60 -10.54
CA ALA A 469 -15.23 -39.26 -11.91
C ALA A 469 -15.96 -40.37 -12.68
N ARG A 470 -16.65 -41.27 -11.97
CA ARG A 470 -17.63 -42.20 -12.56
C ARG A 470 -19.05 -41.71 -12.30
N LYS A 471 -20.03 -42.30 -12.99
CA LYS A 471 -21.45 -41.95 -12.85
C LYS A 471 -22.12 -42.41 -11.55
N GLY A 472 -21.40 -43.09 -10.66
CA GLY A 472 -22.00 -43.74 -9.48
C GLY A 472 -23.00 -44.85 -9.85
N LYS A 473 -23.77 -45.31 -8.87
CA LYS A 473 -24.83 -46.33 -9.03
C LYS A 473 -26.20 -45.71 -8.67
N PRO A 474 -27.32 -46.22 -9.21
CA PRO A 474 -28.65 -45.81 -8.77
C PRO A 474 -28.81 -45.97 -7.25
N ALA A 475 -29.33 -44.95 -6.58
CA ALA A 475 -29.54 -44.98 -5.13
C ALA A 475 -30.85 -45.71 -4.81
N ASP A 476 -30.76 -47.03 -4.59
CA ASP A 476 -31.91 -47.90 -4.30
C ASP A 476 -32.30 -47.88 -2.81
N ILE A 477 -32.66 -46.69 -2.31
CA ILE A 477 -32.99 -46.43 -0.88
C ILE A 477 -34.49 -46.26 -0.62
N GLY A 478 -35.34 -46.71 -1.55
CA GLY A 478 -36.81 -46.73 -1.35
C GLY A 478 -37.52 -45.36 -1.39
N PHE A 479 -36.80 -44.27 -1.64
CA PHE A 479 -37.33 -42.92 -1.90
C PHE A 479 -36.39 -42.15 -2.82
N LYS A 480 -36.84 -41.01 -3.38
CA LYS A 480 -36.00 -40.18 -4.26
C LYS A 480 -35.02 -39.35 -3.41
N PRO A 481 -33.70 -39.60 -3.45
CA PRO A 481 -32.73 -38.81 -2.71
C PRO A 481 -32.65 -37.39 -3.26
N THR A 482 -32.50 -36.41 -2.37
CA THR A 482 -32.34 -35.00 -2.73
C THR A 482 -31.19 -34.32 -2.00
N TRP A 483 -30.72 -34.89 -0.88
CA TRP A 483 -29.67 -34.26 -0.08
C TRP A 483 -28.83 -35.28 0.68
N LEU A 484 -27.55 -34.96 0.90
CA LEU A 484 -26.62 -35.74 1.69
C LEU A 484 -26.20 -34.94 2.93
N LEU A 485 -26.13 -35.62 4.07
CA LEU A 485 -25.60 -35.07 5.31
C LEU A 485 -24.56 -36.03 5.90
N ARG A 486 -23.53 -35.44 6.51
CA ARG A 486 -22.70 -36.15 7.47
C ARG A 486 -23.56 -36.45 8.70
N ALA A 487 -23.62 -37.71 9.09
CA ALA A 487 -24.33 -38.16 10.29
C ALA A 487 -23.42 -38.07 11.52
#